data_AF-A0A5B9DFJ8-F1
#
_entry.id   AF-A0A5B9DFJ8-F1
#
_cell.length_a   1.000
_cell.length_b   1.000
_cell.length_c   1.000
_cell.angle_alpha   90.00
_cell.angle_beta   90.00
_cell.angle_gamma   90.00
#
_symmetry.space_group_name_H-M   'P 1'
#
loop_
_entity.id
_entity.type
_entity.pdbx_description
1 polymer ?
#
loop_
_entity_poly.entity_id
_entity_poly.type
_entity_poly.pdbx_seq_one_letter_code
_entity_poly.pdbx_strand_id
1 'polypeptide(L)'
;MIVDPVRVWLIIPKMFVAMMFLFFAFRIKRESNYLLNKIFFFAFLSWAIFSTFDSFSFTFAPASYTSFLICSVLWAIQKVMLNLYSGLVYNASNIITHGELRVKKKKYQFVEITLLLISTVLMIIEAPLQVLDENKDVIDPKTLPPSGVFTSAEGFSVISAIASAIPFIFYIIATVNLSKTIKKTEDRVSKKKMLGLVIGIDLIPIGLLYFMFKSLLFQTYSLWTSMIGQIFLFVSPILIFWALHKEE
;
A
#
# COMPACT_ATOMS: atom_id res chain seq x y z
N MET A 1 14.97 26.27 3.33
CA MET A 1 14.51 24.95 2.86
C MET A 1 13.14 25.11 2.25
N ILE A 2 13.00 24.78 0.97
CA ILE A 2 11.69 24.73 0.32
C ILE A 2 11.37 23.25 0.18
N VAL A 3 10.52 22.74 1.08
CA VAL A 3 9.92 21.41 0.91
C VAL A 3 9.05 21.47 -0.33
N ASP A 4 9.15 20.49 -1.22
CA ASP A 4 8.31 20.41 -2.43
C ASP A 4 6.83 20.60 -2.05
N PRO A 5 6.18 21.69 -2.48
CA PRO A 5 4.81 21.98 -2.10
C PRO A 5 3.86 20.85 -2.52
N VAL A 6 4.16 20.14 -3.62
CA VAL A 6 3.36 18.99 -4.06
C VAL A 6 3.38 17.88 -3.01
N ARG A 7 4.54 17.60 -2.41
CA ARG A 7 4.66 16.57 -1.36
C ARG A 7 3.89 16.95 -0.10
N VAL A 8 3.93 18.22 0.30
CA VAL A 8 3.15 18.75 1.43
C VAL A 8 1.65 18.59 1.19
N TRP A 9 1.17 18.96 0.00
CA TRP A 9 -0.24 18.81 -0.36
C TRP A 9 -0.69 17.34 -0.39
N LEU A 10 0.19 16.43 -0.81
CA LEU A 10 -0.10 14.99 -0.85
C LEU A 10 -0.14 14.33 0.52
N ILE A 11 0.36 14.96 1.59
CA ILE A 11 0.22 14.43 2.97
C ILE A 11 -1.26 14.33 3.33
N ILE A 12 -2.06 15.36 3.05
CA ILE A 12 -3.46 15.45 3.48
C ILE A 12 -4.27 14.22 3.04
N PRO A 13 -4.36 13.88 1.73
CA PRO A 13 -5.13 12.72 1.30
C PRO A 13 -4.56 11.40 1.85
N LYS A 14 -3.24 11.25 1.97
CA LYS A 14 -2.63 10.03 2.50
C LYS A 14 -2.89 9.83 3.99
N MET A 15 -2.85 10.91 4.78
CA MET A 15 -3.19 10.87 6.21
C MET A 15 -4.67 10.57 6.42
N PHE A 16 -5.56 11.12 5.58
CA PHE A 16 -6.96 10.73 5.59
C PHE A 16 -7.14 9.23 5.32
N VAL A 17 -6.49 8.69 4.29
CA VAL A 17 -6.50 7.24 3.99
C VAL A 17 -6.00 6.45 5.18
N ALA A 18 -4.85 6.82 5.76
CA ALA A 18 -4.29 6.14 6.93
C ALA A 18 -5.27 6.10 8.12
N MET A 19 -5.90 7.23 8.44
CA MET A 19 -6.89 7.33 9.52
C MET A 19 -8.13 6.46 9.26
N MET A 20 -8.63 6.43 8.03
CA MET A 20 -9.77 5.59 7.65
C MET A 20 -9.46 4.10 7.80
N PHE A 21 -8.29 3.66 7.34
CA PHE A 21 -7.88 2.26 7.50
C PHE A 21 -7.62 1.89 8.96
N LEU A 22 -7.05 2.81 9.75
CA LEU A 22 -6.91 2.62 11.19
C LEU A 22 -8.27 2.48 11.88
N PHE A 23 -9.25 3.31 11.50
CA PHE A 23 -10.63 3.20 11.97
C PHE A 23 -11.24 1.83 11.62
N PHE A 24 -11.07 1.35 10.38
CA PHE A 24 -11.57 0.01 9.99
C PHE A 24 -10.90 -1.11 10.77
N ALA A 25 -9.59 -1.02 11.00
CA ALA A 25 -8.88 -2.01 11.79
C ALA A 25 -9.53 -2.14 13.17
N PHE A 26 -9.66 -1.03 13.90
CA PHE A 26 -10.26 -1.06 15.23
C PHE A 26 -11.73 -1.48 15.24
N ARG A 27 -12.50 -1.08 14.22
CA ARG A 27 -13.90 -1.52 14.07
C ARG A 27 -14.00 -3.04 13.92
N ILE A 28 -13.31 -3.62 12.93
CA ILE A 28 -13.37 -5.07 12.66
C ILE A 28 -12.91 -5.90 13.86
N LYS A 29 -11.88 -5.41 14.57
CA LYS A 29 -11.38 -6.05 15.80
C LYS A 29 -12.45 -6.14 16.89
N ARG A 30 -13.35 -5.15 16.96
CA ARG A 30 -14.43 -5.11 17.96
C ARG A 30 -15.62 -6.00 17.59
N GLU A 31 -15.85 -6.25 16.31
CA GLU A 31 -17.05 -6.98 15.85
C GLU A 31 -17.02 -8.48 16.16
N SER A 32 -15.87 -9.15 16.07
CA SER A 32 -15.78 -10.58 16.40
C SER A 32 -14.35 -11.09 16.59
N ASN A 33 -14.21 -12.24 17.27
CA ASN A 33 -12.95 -12.95 17.45
C ASN A 33 -12.62 -13.95 16.32
N TYR A 34 -13.36 -13.95 15.21
CA TYR A 34 -13.11 -14.83 14.07
C TYR A 34 -11.72 -14.59 13.48
N LEU A 35 -11.07 -15.67 13.01
CA LEU A 35 -9.74 -15.62 12.40
C LEU A 35 -9.69 -14.61 11.24
N LEU A 36 -10.75 -14.59 10.42
CA LEU A 36 -10.87 -13.66 9.30
C LEU A 36 -10.84 -12.18 9.74
N ASN A 37 -11.52 -11.83 10.83
CA ASN A 37 -11.51 -10.47 11.38
C ASN A 37 -10.12 -10.08 11.89
N LYS A 38 -9.37 -11.02 12.49
CA LYS A 38 -7.98 -10.79 12.90
C LYS A 38 -7.09 -10.50 11.69
N ILE A 39 -7.26 -11.24 10.60
CA ILE A 39 -6.50 -11.02 9.36
C ILE A 39 -6.83 -9.65 8.75
N PHE A 40 -8.11 -9.29 8.65
CA PHE A 40 -8.51 -7.96 8.17
C PHE A 40 -8.03 -6.83 9.08
N PHE A 41 -8.05 -7.01 10.41
CA PHE A 41 -7.46 -6.07 11.36
C PHE A 41 -5.99 -5.79 11.02
N PHE A 42 -5.18 -6.84 10.89
CA PHE A 42 -3.76 -6.68 10.57
C PHE A 42 -3.56 -6.13 9.16
N ALA A 43 -4.42 -6.47 8.20
CA ALA A 43 -4.34 -5.95 6.84
C ALA A 43 -4.54 -4.43 6.85
N PHE A 44 -5.64 -3.96 7.43
CA PHE A 44 -5.94 -2.53 7.50
C PHE A 44 -4.94 -1.76 8.35
N LEU A 45 -4.44 -2.34 9.43
CA LEU A 45 -3.36 -1.74 10.21
C LEU A 45 -2.07 -1.61 9.39
N SER A 46 -1.69 -2.64 8.64
CA SER A 46 -0.50 -2.60 7.76
C SER A 46 -0.64 -1.50 6.71
N TRP A 47 -1.81 -1.36 6.09
CA TRP A 47 -2.06 -0.30 5.11
C TRP A 47 -2.03 1.11 5.73
N ALA A 48 -2.54 1.27 6.95
CA ALA A 48 -2.47 2.54 7.67
C ALA A 48 -1.01 2.93 7.95
N ILE A 49 -0.19 1.99 8.45
CA ILE A 49 1.25 2.22 8.70
C ILE A 49 1.98 2.54 7.38
N PHE A 50 1.71 1.76 6.32
CA PHE A 50 2.24 2.03 4.98
C PHE A 50 1.97 3.47 4.55
N SER A 51 0.70 3.90 4.61
CA SER A 51 0.26 5.21 4.13
C SER A 51 0.85 6.36 4.96
N THR A 52 0.97 6.19 6.27
CA THR A 52 1.65 7.16 7.16
C THR A 52 3.13 7.25 6.82
N PHE A 53 3.86 6.13 6.79
CA PHE A 53 5.31 6.16 6.56
C PHE A 53 5.67 6.64 5.16
N ASP A 54 4.85 6.34 4.15
CA ASP A 54 5.00 6.90 2.80
C ASP A 54 4.91 8.44 2.80
N SER A 55 3.93 8.99 3.54
CA SER A 55 3.72 10.43 3.65
C SER A 55 4.90 11.14 4.31
N PHE A 56 5.36 10.58 5.43
CA PHE A 56 6.47 11.15 6.20
C PHE A 56 7.80 11.04 5.42
N SER A 57 8.10 9.87 4.85
CA SER A 57 9.39 9.61 4.23
C SER A 57 9.67 10.56 3.06
N PHE A 58 8.73 10.71 2.13
CA PHE A 58 8.94 11.58 0.97
C PHE A 58 8.86 13.08 1.26
N THR A 59 8.28 13.48 2.39
CA THR A 59 8.15 14.91 2.71
C THR A 59 9.32 15.41 3.54
N PHE A 60 9.81 14.60 4.48
CA PHE A 60 10.81 15.04 5.45
C PHE A 60 12.22 14.51 5.18
N ALA A 61 12.40 13.52 4.30
CA ALA A 61 13.75 13.04 3.96
C ALA A 61 14.71 14.11 3.42
N PRO A 62 14.30 15.13 2.64
CA PRO A 62 15.21 16.19 2.21
C PRO A 62 15.60 17.15 3.33
N ALA A 63 15.01 17.01 4.54
CA ALA A 63 15.08 18.05 5.55
C ALA A 63 16.46 18.19 6.22
N SER A 64 17.14 17.06 6.45
CA SER A 64 18.47 17.00 7.05
C SER A 64 19.02 15.58 6.89
N TYR A 65 20.32 15.39 7.10
CA TYR A 65 20.91 14.05 7.15
C TYR A 65 20.22 13.13 8.18
N THR A 66 19.94 13.65 9.38
CA THR A 66 19.22 12.90 10.42
C THR A 66 17.81 12.52 9.98
N SER A 67 17.08 13.46 9.36
CA SER A 67 15.74 13.19 8.83
C SER A 67 15.78 12.14 7.73
N PHE A 68 16.77 12.20 6.83
CA PHE A 68 16.98 11.21 5.78
C PHE A 68 17.20 9.80 6.35
N LEU A 69 18.04 9.65 7.38
CA LEU A 69 18.28 8.35 8.02
C LEU A 69 17.00 7.76 8.61
N ILE A 70 16.24 8.57 9.35
CA ILE A 70 14.95 8.14 9.92
C ILE A 70 13.97 7.75 8.81
N CYS A 71 13.82 8.61 7.80
CA CYS A 71 12.91 8.36 6.67
C CYS A 71 13.32 7.14 5.85
N SER A 72 14.61 6.83 5.73
CA SER A 72 15.09 5.63 5.05
C SER A 72 14.68 4.35 5.78
N VAL A 73 14.69 4.37 7.12
CA VAL A 73 14.19 3.26 7.94
C VAL A 73 12.67 3.14 7.80
N LEU A 74 11.94 4.26 7.87
CA LEU A 74 10.48 4.28 7.67
C LEU A 74 10.09 3.75 6.28
N TRP A 75 10.84 4.11 5.25
CA TRP A 75 10.71 3.63 3.88
C TRP A 75 10.91 2.10 3.77
N ALA A 76 11.90 1.54 4.48
CA ALA A 76 12.07 0.09 4.55
C ALA A 76 10.88 -0.59 5.25
N ILE A 77 10.39 -0.04 6.36
CA ILE A 77 9.23 -0.58 7.09
C ILE A 77 7.97 -0.50 6.22
N GLN A 78 7.79 0.58 5.46
CA GLN A 78 6.67 0.73 4.52
C GLN A 78 6.61 -0.45 3.54
N LYS A 79 7.73 -0.85 2.94
CA LYS A 79 7.78 -1.99 1.99
C LYS A 79 7.37 -3.31 2.65
N VAL A 80 7.80 -3.52 3.90
CA VAL A 80 7.38 -4.67 4.71
C VAL A 80 5.86 -4.64 4.88
N MET A 81 5.29 -3.48 5.23
CA MET A 81 3.85 -3.33 5.43
C MET A 81 3.04 -3.52 4.15
N LEU A 82 3.55 -3.10 2.99
CA LEU A 82 2.92 -3.32 1.69
C LEU A 82 2.79 -4.82 1.38
N ASN A 83 3.87 -5.57 1.56
CA ASN A 83 3.89 -7.02 1.33
C ASN A 83 3.08 -7.78 2.37
N LEU A 84 3.11 -7.32 3.63
CA LEU A 84 2.26 -7.89 4.67
C LEU A 84 0.78 -7.68 4.34
N TYR A 85 0.41 -6.48 3.89
CA TYR A 85 -0.97 -6.17 3.49
C TYR A 85 -1.45 -7.09 2.35
N SER A 86 -0.68 -7.24 1.28
CA SER A 86 -1.04 -8.12 0.15
C SER A 86 -1.17 -9.59 0.56
N GLY A 87 -0.23 -10.08 1.38
CA GLY A 87 -0.26 -11.44 1.92
C GLY A 87 -1.48 -11.69 2.82
N LEU A 88 -1.89 -10.71 3.61
CA LEU A 88 -3.07 -10.83 4.47
C LEU A 88 -4.37 -10.80 3.65
N VAL A 89 -4.48 -9.93 2.64
CA VAL A 89 -5.65 -9.90 1.72
C VAL A 89 -5.77 -11.23 0.96
N TYR A 90 -4.64 -11.75 0.47
CA TYR A 90 -4.59 -13.05 -0.18
C TYR A 90 -5.06 -14.18 0.76
N ASN A 91 -4.55 -14.23 1.98
CA ASN A 91 -4.96 -15.22 2.97
C ASN A 91 -6.43 -15.10 3.36
N ALA A 92 -6.95 -13.87 3.52
CA ALA A 92 -8.36 -13.62 3.75
C ALA A 92 -9.22 -14.18 2.60
N SER A 93 -8.82 -13.94 1.35
CA SER A 93 -9.51 -14.48 0.18
C SER A 93 -9.54 -16.01 0.16
N ASN A 94 -8.43 -16.65 0.55
CA ASN A 94 -8.35 -18.11 0.60
C ASN A 94 -9.25 -18.70 1.68
N ILE A 95 -9.34 -18.07 2.85
CA ILE A 95 -10.27 -18.48 3.91
C ILE A 95 -11.71 -18.35 3.42
N ILE A 96 -12.05 -17.23 2.78
CA ILE A 96 -13.42 -16.99 2.27
C ILE A 96 -13.79 -18.02 1.19
N THR A 97 -12.91 -18.32 0.24
CA THR A 97 -13.23 -19.19 -0.90
C THR A 97 -13.12 -20.69 -0.58
N HIS A 98 -12.23 -21.09 0.34
CA HIS A 98 -11.90 -22.50 0.57
C HIS A 98 -12.03 -22.97 2.02
N GLY A 99 -12.40 -22.09 2.94
CA GLY A 99 -12.46 -22.36 4.37
C GLY A 99 -11.09 -22.43 5.05
N GLU A 100 -11.08 -22.42 6.38
CA GLU A 100 -9.87 -22.32 7.20
C GLU A 100 -8.92 -23.52 7.05
N LEU A 101 -9.46 -24.72 6.78
CA LEU A 101 -8.68 -25.97 6.73
C LEU A 101 -7.68 -26.01 5.58
N ARG A 102 -7.97 -25.36 4.45
CA ARG A 102 -7.04 -25.29 3.31
C ARG A 102 -5.85 -24.39 3.61
N VAL A 103 -6.06 -23.32 4.39
CA VAL A 103 -5.02 -22.36 4.78
C VAL A 103 -4.03 -22.96 5.78
N LYS A 104 -4.44 -23.93 6.59
CA LYS A 104 -3.55 -24.62 7.56
C LYS A 104 -2.53 -25.57 6.92
N LYS A 105 -2.49 -25.73 5.59
CA LYS A 105 -1.48 -26.57 4.92
C LYS A 105 -0.12 -25.86 4.93
N LYS A 106 0.72 -26.20 5.91
CA LYS A 106 2.06 -25.62 6.17
C LYS A 106 2.93 -25.40 4.92
N LYS A 107 2.91 -26.33 3.96
CA LYS A 107 3.74 -26.24 2.72
C LYS A 107 3.41 -25.00 1.88
N TYR A 108 2.13 -24.65 1.73
CA TYR A 108 1.73 -23.50 0.92
C TYR A 108 2.04 -22.18 1.64
N GLN A 109 1.77 -22.11 2.94
CA GLN A 109 2.12 -20.95 3.77
C GLN A 109 3.63 -20.65 3.74
N PHE A 110 4.47 -21.68 3.79
CA PHE A 110 5.92 -21.51 3.73
C PHE A 110 6.37 -20.88 2.41
N VAL A 111 5.84 -21.35 1.28
CA VAL A 111 6.17 -20.79 -0.05
C VAL A 111 5.71 -19.33 -0.15
N GLU A 112 4.50 -19.03 0.30
CA GLU A 112 3.95 -17.67 0.29
C GLU A 112 4.79 -16.70 1.13
N ILE A 113 5.12 -17.06 2.37
CA ILE A 113 5.95 -16.25 3.26
C ILE A 113 7.33 -16.03 2.65
N THR A 114 7.92 -17.08 2.06
CA THR A 114 9.24 -16.99 1.42
C THR A 114 9.22 -16.02 0.24
N LEU A 115 8.19 -16.08 -0.62
CA LEU A 115 8.05 -15.16 -1.75
C LEU A 115 7.88 -13.70 -1.30
N LEU A 116 7.06 -13.45 -0.27
CA LEU A 116 6.89 -12.10 0.29
C LEU A 116 8.18 -11.60 0.94
N LEU A 117 8.93 -12.48 1.62
CA LEU A 117 10.21 -12.10 2.23
C LEU A 117 11.24 -11.73 1.16
N ILE A 118 11.39 -12.56 0.12
CA ILE A 118 12.30 -12.28 -1.01
C ILE A 118 11.90 -10.97 -1.69
N SER A 119 10.62 -10.77 -2.00
CA SER A 119 10.09 -9.51 -2.57
C SER A 119 10.46 -8.32 -1.69
N THR A 120 10.27 -8.43 -0.37
CA THR A 120 10.56 -7.36 0.58
C THR A 120 12.04 -6.99 0.58
N VAL A 121 12.92 -7.99 0.69
CA VAL A 121 14.37 -7.78 0.71
C VAL A 121 14.84 -7.14 -0.60
N LEU A 122 14.38 -7.67 -1.74
CA LEU A 122 14.71 -7.11 -3.05
C LEU A 122 14.23 -5.67 -3.17
N MET A 123 12.97 -5.35 -2.82
CA MET A 123 12.48 -3.98 -2.87
C MET A 123 13.28 -3.05 -1.93
N ILE A 124 13.65 -3.48 -0.73
CA ILE A 124 14.44 -2.66 0.21
C ILE A 124 15.78 -2.27 -0.40
N ILE A 125 16.49 -3.24 -1.00
CA ILE A 125 17.81 -3.04 -1.59
C ILE A 125 17.74 -2.24 -2.89
N GLU A 126 16.81 -2.61 -3.77
CA GLU A 126 16.75 -2.15 -5.17
C GLU A 126 15.89 -0.92 -5.41
N ALA A 127 15.13 -0.48 -4.40
CA ALA A 127 14.34 0.74 -4.46
C ALA A 127 14.65 1.72 -3.32
N PRO A 128 15.92 2.09 -3.06
CA PRO A 128 16.27 2.91 -1.91
C PRO A 128 15.58 4.29 -1.97
N LEU A 129 15.40 4.90 -0.80
CA LEU A 129 14.98 6.29 -0.73
C LEU A 129 16.14 7.17 -1.19
N GLN A 130 15.87 8.07 -2.13
CA GLN A 130 16.85 8.99 -2.68
C GLN A 130 16.38 10.43 -2.50
N VAL A 131 17.33 11.35 -2.42
CA VAL A 131 17.07 12.77 -2.51
C VAL A 131 17.69 13.28 -3.81
N LEU A 132 16.91 14.04 -4.55
CA LEU A 132 17.26 14.63 -5.84
C LEU A 132 17.32 16.15 -5.70
N ASP A 133 18.23 16.76 -6.44
CA ASP A 133 18.28 18.22 -6.61
C ASP A 133 17.29 18.71 -7.70
N GLU A 134 17.37 20.01 -8.02
CA GLU A 134 16.54 20.65 -9.05
C GLU A 134 16.80 20.09 -10.46
N ASN A 135 18.01 19.56 -10.72
CA ASN A 135 18.40 18.95 -11.98
C ASN A 135 18.06 17.45 -12.04
N LYS A 136 17.48 16.90 -10.96
CA LYS A 136 17.17 15.47 -10.76
C LYS A 136 18.40 14.59 -10.56
N ASP A 137 19.53 15.16 -10.19
CA ASP A 137 20.71 14.41 -9.83
C ASP A 137 20.61 13.91 -8.40
N VAL A 138 21.05 12.66 -8.18
CA VAL A 138 21.07 12.05 -6.84
C VAL A 138 22.17 12.74 -6.02
N ILE A 139 21.79 13.27 -4.86
CA ILE A 139 22.72 13.96 -3.97
C ILE A 139 23.16 13.07 -2.80
N ASP A 140 24.37 13.31 -2.29
CA ASP A 140 24.83 12.69 -1.03
C ASP A 140 23.98 13.21 0.14
N PRO A 141 23.25 12.36 0.87
CA PRO A 141 22.42 12.79 2.00
C PRO A 141 23.21 13.49 3.12
N LYS A 142 24.53 13.27 3.22
CA LYS A 142 25.38 13.92 4.23
C LYS A 142 25.55 15.41 4.00
N THR A 143 25.29 15.91 2.79
CA THR A 143 25.34 17.34 2.50
C THR A 143 24.02 18.05 2.81
N LEU A 144 23.02 17.35 3.35
CA LEU A 144 21.70 17.91 3.65
C LEU A 144 21.64 18.79 4.91
N PRO A 145 20.96 19.96 4.86
CA PRO A 145 20.41 20.62 3.68
C PRO A 145 21.36 21.67 3.09
N PRO A 146 21.76 21.59 1.80
CA PRO A 146 22.36 22.75 1.14
C PRO A 146 21.29 23.81 0.81
N SER A 147 21.72 24.92 0.22
CA SER A 147 20.86 25.87 -0.49
C SER A 147 20.23 25.21 -1.73
N GLY A 148 18.90 25.33 -1.91
CA GLY A 148 18.18 24.82 -3.08
C GLY A 148 16.83 24.18 -2.75
N VAL A 149 16.12 23.73 -3.79
CA VAL A 149 14.93 22.87 -3.68
C VAL A 149 15.35 21.41 -3.83
N PHE A 150 15.02 20.58 -2.84
CA PHE A 150 15.33 19.16 -2.86
C PHE A 150 14.05 18.34 -2.78
N THR A 151 14.00 17.27 -3.57
CA THR A 151 12.83 16.38 -3.63
C THR A 151 13.24 14.97 -3.28
N SER A 152 12.35 14.21 -2.63
CA SER A 152 12.58 12.78 -2.41
C SER A 152 11.97 11.97 -3.54
N ALA A 153 12.69 10.92 -3.94
CA ALA A 153 12.29 9.97 -4.96
C ALA A 153 12.62 8.55 -4.54
N GLU A 154 11.94 7.60 -5.17
CA GLU A 154 12.27 6.19 -5.07
C GLU A 154 13.29 5.87 -6.17
N GLY A 155 14.43 5.30 -5.79
CA GLY A 155 15.43 4.83 -6.75
C GLY A 155 14.96 3.56 -7.44
N PHE A 156 14.01 3.67 -8.37
CA PHE A 156 13.32 2.52 -8.94
C PHE A 156 14.17 1.80 -10.01
N SER A 157 14.44 0.51 -9.81
CA SER A 157 15.17 -0.34 -10.77
C SER A 157 14.25 -1.37 -11.45
N VAL A 158 14.72 -2.00 -12.52
CA VAL A 158 13.98 -3.12 -13.16
C VAL A 158 13.81 -4.28 -12.16
N ILE A 159 14.78 -4.51 -11.29
CA ILE A 159 14.73 -5.58 -10.29
C ILE A 159 13.67 -5.24 -9.23
N SER A 160 13.59 -3.99 -8.76
CA SER A 160 12.53 -3.58 -7.84
C SER A 160 11.15 -3.66 -8.49
N ALA A 161 11.03 -3.36 -9.79
CA ALA A 161 9.80 -3.55 -10.55
C ALA A 161 9.35 -5.03 -10.55
N ILE A 162 10.26 -5.97 -10.83
CA ILE A 162 9.97 -7.41 -10.78
C ILE A 162 9.60 -7.83 -9.36
N ALA A 163 10.34 -7.39 -8.35
CA ALA A 163 10.07 -7.72 -6.96
C ALA A 163 8.69 -7.22 -6.51
N SER A 164 8.27 -6.04 -6.98
CA SER A 164 6.96 -5.46 -6.71
C SER A 164 5.81 -6.20 -7.43
N ALA A 165 6.07 -7.01 -8.45
CA ALA A 165 5.03 -7.81 -9.12
C ALA A 165 4.45 -8.91 -8.21
N ILE A 166 5.22 -9.42 -7.25
CA ILE A 166 4.80 -10.49 -6.33
C ILE A 166 3.55 -10.11 -5.53
N PRO A 167 3.51 -8.97 -4.79
CA PRO A 167 2.29 -8.56 -4.09
C PRO A 167 1.11 -8.32 -5.05
N PHE A 168 1.33 -7.85 -6.28
CA PHE A 168 0.25 -7.73 -7.28
C PHE A 168 -0.32 -9.07 -7.72
N ILE A 169 0.52 -10.08 -7.92
CA ILE A 169 0.05 -11.44 -8.24
C ILE A 169 -0.86 -11.95 -7.13
N PHE A 170 -0.51 -11.72 -5.86
CA PHE A 170 -1.36 -12.07 -4.72
C PHE A 170 -2.70 -11.32 -4.73
N TYR A 171 -2.71 -10.02 -5.04
CA TYR A 171 -3.96 -9.29 -5.26
C TYR A 171 -4.80 -9.89 -6.37
N ILE A 172 -4.23 -10.09 -7.55
CA ILE A 172 -4.96 -10.61 -8.72
C ILE A 172 -5.61 -11.96 -8.39
N ILE A 173 -4.87 -12.87 -7.73
CA ILE A 173 -5.43 -14.16 -7.32
C ILE A 173 -6.56 -13.96 -6.29
N ALA A 174 -6.37 -13.07 -5.32
CA ALA A 174 -7.38 -12.75 -4.32
C ALA A 174 -8.67 -12.21 -4.96
N THR A 175 -8.55 -11.25 -5.87
CA THR A 175 -9.67 -10.65 -6.62
C THR A 175 -10.40 -11.70 -7.44
N VAL A 176 -9.67 -12.59 -8.15
CA VAL A 176 -10.27 -13.68 -8.94
C VAL A 176 -11.04 -14.65 -8.04
N ASN A 177 -10.48 -15.02 -6.89
CA ASN A 177 -11.12 -15.90 -5.92
C ASN A 177 -12.39 -15.27 -5.33
N LEU A 178 -12.31 -14.02 -4.87
CA LEU A 178 -13.44 -13.29 -4.30
C LEU A 178 -14.53 -13.03 -5.34
N SER A 179 -14.16 -12.70 -6.59
CA SER A 179 -15.11 -12.52 -7.70
C SER A 179 -15.91 -13.79 -7.99
N LYS A 180 -15.28 -14.97 -7.92
CA LYS A 180 -15.97 -16.26 -8.04
C LYS A 180 -16.96 -16.46 -6.90
N THR A 181 -16.59 -16.09 -5.67
CA THR A 181 -17.47 -16.19 -4.50
C THR A 181 -18.66 -15.23 -4.62
N ILE A 182 -18.45 -13.97 -4.99
CA ILE A 182 -19.50 -12.97 -5.23
C ILE A 182 -20.51 -13.44 -6.29
N LYS A 183 -20.03 -14.05 -7.38
CA LYS A 183 -20.91 -14.56 -8.44
C LYS A 183 -21.88 -15.62 -7.93
N LYS A 184 -21.45 -16.46 -6.98
CA LYS A 184 -22.23 -17.53 -6.36
C LYS A 184 -23.16 -17.05 -5.24
N THR A 185 -22.98 -15.84 -4.70
CA THR A 185 -23.86 -15.28 -3.69
C THR A 185 -25.23 -14.97 -4.29
N GLU A 186 -26.28 -15.58 -3.73
CA GLU A 186 -27.67 -15.38 -4.15
C GLU A 186 -28.29 -14.13 -3.52
N ASP A 187 -28.00 -13.87 -2.24
CA ASP A 187 -28.51 -12.68 -1.56
C ASP A 187 -27.98 -11.39 -2.20
N ARG A 188 -28.90 -10.59 -2.76
CA ARG A 188 -28.59 -9.36 -3.49
C ARG A 188 -27.95 -8.31 -2.59
N VAL A 189 -28.33 -8.23 -1.32
CA VAL A 189 -27.79 -7.24 -0.37
C VAL A 189 -26.34 -7.59 -0.04
N SER A 190 -26.09 -8.81 0.42
CA SER A 190 -24.74 -9.31 0.70
C SER A 190 -23.84 -9.24 -0.53
N LYS A 191 -24.36 -9.59 -1.72
CA LYS A 191 -23.62 -9.50 -2.98
C LYS A 191 -23.15 -8.07 -3.28
N LYS A 192 -24.01 -7.07 -3.09
CA LYS A 192 -23.64 -5.65 -3.26
C LYS A 192 -22.58 -5.22 -2.26
N LYS A 193 -22.69 -5.63 -0.99
CA LYS A 193 -21.68 -5.34 0.05
C LYS A 193 -20.33 -5.95 -0.29
N MET A 194 -20.32 -7.24 -0.64
CA MET A 194 -19.10 -7.94 -1.05
C MET A 194 -18.47 -7.30 -2.28
N LEU A 195 -19.27 -6.90 -3.27
CA LEU A 195 -18.79 -6.19 -4.46
C LEU A 195 -18.15 -4.85 -4.09
N GLY A 196 -18.81 -4.03 -3.26
CA GLY A 196 -18.25 -2.75 -2.81
C GLY A 196 -16.94 -2.91 -2.05
N LEU A 197 -16.84 -3.93 -1.19
CA LEU A 197 -15.63 -4.25 -0.45
C LEU A 197 -14.49 -4.72 -1.36
N VAL A 198 -14.77 -5.62 -2.32
CA VAL A 198 -13.76 -6.09 -3.27
C VAL A 198 -13.28 -4.96 -4.17
N ILE A 199 -14.19 -4.16 -4.74
CA ILE A 199 -13.81 -3.00 -5.54
C ILE A 199 -12.97 -2.04 -4.69
N GLY A 200 -13.39 -1.75 -3.45
CA GLY A 200 -12.64 -0.90 -2.54
C GLY A 200 -11.21 -1.40 -2.29
N ILE A 201 -11.04 -2.70 -2.07
CA ILE A 201 -9.71 -3.32 -1.92
C ILE A 201 -8.91 -3.26 -3.23
N ASP A 202 -9.53 -3.52 -4.38
CA ASP A 202 -8.87 -3.53 -5.70
C ASP A 202 -8.40 -2.15 -6.17
N LEU A 203 -9.05 -1.07 -5.74
CA LEU A 203 -8.58 0.30 -6.06
C LEU A 203 -7.20 0.60 -5.49
N ILE A 204 -6.79 -0.09 -4.42
CA ILE A 204 -5.46 0.08 -3.82
C ILE A 204 -4.33 -0.37 -4.76
N PRO A 205 -4.28 -1.64 -5.22
CA PRO A 205 -3.25 -2.05 -6.17
C PRO A 205 -3.35 -1.29 -7.50
N ILE A 206 -4.54 -0.88 -7.95
CA ILE A 206 -4.67 -0.04 -9.15
C ILE A 206 -3.97 1.31 -8.94
N GLY A 207 -4.18 1.97 -7.80
CA GLY A 207 -3.50 3.21 -7.45
C GLY A 207 -1.98 3.05 -7.35
N LEU A 208 -1.50 1.95 -6.77
CA LEU A 208 -0.05 1.66 -6.70
C LEU A 208 0.56 1.40 -8.07
N LEU A 209 -0.11 0.61 -8.93
CA LEU A 209 0.33 0.37 -10.31
C LEU A 209 0.45 1.68 -11.07
N TYR A 210 -0.50 2.59 -10.91
CA TYR A 210 -0.42 3.91 -11.51
C TYR A 210 0.88 4.64 -11.11
N PHE A 211 1.21 4.67 -9.82
CA PHE A 211 2.44 5.33 -9.36
C PHE A 211 3.71 4.64 -9.86
N MET A 212 3.72 3.31 -9.97
CA MET A 212 4.85 2.56 -10.53
C MET A 212 5.03 2.78 -12.03
N PHE A 213 3.97 2.73 -12.82
CA PHE A 213 4.06 3.03 -14.26
C PHE A 213 4.49 4.48 -14.46
N LYS A 214 3.99 5.39 -13.63
CA LYS A 214 4.41 6.78 -13.67
C LYS A 214 5.89 6.92 -13.34
N SER A 215 6.40 6.30 -12.28
CA SER A 215 7.82 6.41 -11.92
C SER A 215 8.74 5.81 -12.98
N LEU A 216 8.29 4.78 -13.70
CA LEU A 216 9.02 4.17 -14.82
C LEU A 216 9.01 5.04 -16.09
N LEU A 217 7.88 5.66 -16.43
CA LEU A 217 7.68 6.35 -17.72
C LEU A 217 7.93 7.86 -17.67
N PHE A 218 7.72 8.50 -16.51
CA PHE A 218 7.75 9.95 -16.37
C PHE A 218 8.45 10.37 -15.07
N GLN A 219 9.58 11.06 -15.19
CA GLN A 219 10.33 11.57 -14.05
C GLN A 219 9.73 12.85 -13.42
N THR A 220 8.65 13.42 -13.96
CA THR A 220 8.06 14.67 -13.46
C THR A 220 6.83 14.43 -12.58
N TYR A 221 6.92 14.85 -11.32
CA TYR A 221 5.79 14.88 -10.39
C TYR A 221 5.06 16.21 -10.51
N SER A 222 4.03 16.27 -11.36
CA SER A 222 3.03 17.34 -11.24
C SER A 222 1.97 16.96 -10.21
N LEU A 223 1.36 17.96 -9.59
CA LEU A 223 0.22 17.77 -8.68
C LEU A 223 -0.91 17.00 -9.38
N TRP A 224 -1.25 17.40 -10.62
CA TRP A 224 -2.32 16.81 -11.41
C TRP A 224 -2.10 15.31 -11.70
N THR A 225 -0.91 14.94 -12.15
CA THR A 225 -0.60 13.53 -12.41
C THR A 225 -0.58 12.73 -11.10
N SER A 226 -0.13 13.32 -10.00
CA SER A 226 -0.13 12.63 -8.71
C SER A 226 -1.53 12.41 -8.15
N MET A 227 -2.47 13.34 -8.43
CA MET A 227 -3.86 13.23 -7.98
C MET A 227 -4.61 12.03 -8.58
N ILE A 228 -4.31 11.62 -9.82
CA ILE A 228 -4.97 10.47 -10.47
C ILE A 228 -4.77 9.19 -9.63
N GLY A 229 -3.52 8.87 -9.29
CA GLY A 229 -3.21 7.74 -8.42
C GLY A 229 -3.83 7.88 -7.04
N GLN A 230 -3.79 9.10 -6.46
CA GLN A 230 -4.38 9.36 -5.15
C GLN A 230 -5.90 9.19 -5.12
N ILE A 231 -6.63 9.48 -6.21
CA ILE A 231 -8.08 9.28 -6.27
C ILE A 231 -8.43 7.81 -6.05
N PHE A 232 -7.70 6.87 -6.67
CA PHE A 232 -7.93 5.44 -6.44
C PHE A 232 -7.70 5.07 -4.97
N LEU A 233 -6.60 5.54 -4.38
CA LEU A 233 -6.27 5.27 -2.98
C LEU A 233 -7.24 5.93 -2.00
N PHE A 234 -7.79 7.10 -2.35
CA PHE A 234 -8.73 7.87 -1.54
C PHE A 234 -10.15 7.31 -1.61
N VAL A 235 -10.58 6.85 -2.78
CA VAL A 235 -11.92 6.25 -2.99
C VAL A 235 -11.98 4.85 -2.37
N SER A 236 -10.87 4.11 -2.32
CA SER A 236 -10.77 2.79 -1.69
C SER A 236 -11.41 2.72 -0.29
N PRO A 237 -10.95 3.50 0.72
CA PRO A 237 -11.54 3.45 2.05
C PRO A 237 -12.99 3.92 2.08
N ILE A 238 -13.40 4.84 1.21
CA ILE A 238 -14.79 5.32 1.13
C ILE A 238 -15.72 4.18 0.69
N LEU A 239 -15.33 3.41 -0.31
CA LEU A 239 -16.11 2.25 -0.77
C LEU A 239 -16.15 1.14 0.28
N ILE A 240 -15.04 0.89 0.98
CA ILE A 240 -15.01 -0.06 2.10
C ILE A 240 -15.96 0.41 3.21
N PHE A 241 -15.92 1.69 3.58
CA PHE A 241 -16.82 2.27 4.57
C PHE A 241 -18.28 2.06 4.18
N TRP A 242 -18.63 2.41 2.94
CA TRP A 242 -19.98 2.29 2.41
C TRP A 242 -20.46 0.83 2.39
N ALA A 243 -19.61 -0.11 1.96
CA ALA A 243 -19.92 -1.53 1.95
C ALA A 243 -20.22 -2.08 3.37
N LEU A 244 -19.55 -1.55 4.39
CA LEU A 244 -19.75 -1.95 5.79
C LEU A 244 -20.98 -1.30 6.45
N HIS A 245 -21.40 -0.11 6.00
CA HIS A 245 -22.46 0.69 6.64
C HIS A 245 -23.78 0.74 5.88
N LYS A 246 -23.83 0.20 4.67
CA LYS A 246 -25.08 0.13 3.94
C LYS A 246 -26.01 -0.87 4.64
N GLU A 247 -26.80 -0.36 5.57
CA GLU A 247 -28.03 -1.02 6.00
C GLU A 247 -29.07 -0.75 4.89
N GLU A 248 -29.86 -1.79 4.58
CA GLU A 248 -30.91 -1.82 3.54
C GLU A 248 -30.44 -2.12 2.09
#